data_AF-A0A954LQ12-F1
#
_entry.id   AF-A0A954LQ12-F1
#
_cell.length_a   1.000
_cell.length_b   1.000
_cell.length_c   1.000
_cell.angle_alpha   90.00
_cell.angle_beta   90.00
_cell.angle_gamma   90.00
#
_symmetry.space_group_name_H-M   'P 1'
#
loop_
_entity.id
_entity.type
_entity.pdbx_description
1 polymer ?
#
loop_
_entity_poly.entity_id
_entity_poly.type
_entity_poly.pdbx_seq_one_letter_code
_entity_poly.pdbx_strand_id
1 'polypeptide(L)'
;GKMITEVTTIAGHLPSKQTSTNPNFAAVVLDMLKRAGVGKGDLVAVGCSGSFPALNTSVYAALETLGAKPVIIASAGASQFGANFPEYLWIDMERELHEAELISFRAKACSIGGYEDLGLGMSPEAKEKITQAITERNQLTMLKPQTDSETIGQQRFQEAIDQRMNVYEAEAAGKSYKAYINVGGGTISVGRSVGKKLFDPGLNLRVRQAALQVDSVMSRFMRDGVPVINLVQVDELAVNYELPLAPTEPRMSAEGNLILEGNVFTKLQYRRWLAVVLLIGLLISLRALVLTDLGFRLFRGGASKKATGEPEPMV
;
A
#
# COMPACT_ATOMS: atom_id res chain seq x y z
N GLY A 1 11.00 -17.59 3.01
CA GLY A 1 10.90 -18.53 4.13
C GLY A 1 10.34 -19.87 3.71
N LYS A 2 9.89 -20.69 4.68
CA LYS A 2 9.35 -22.04 4.49
C LYS A 2 7.82 -22.06 4.47
N MET A 3 7.23 -23.15 3.99
CA MET A 3 5.78 -23.36 4.05
C MET A 3 5.27 -23.40 5.49
N ILE A 4 5.95 -24.11 6.40
CA ILE A 4 5.61 -24.15 7.82
C ILE A 4 6.87 -24.24 8.67
N THR A 5 6.83 -23.57 9.81
CA THR A 5 7.83 -23.56 10.89
C THR A 5 7.08 -23.33 12.20
N GLU A 6 7.76 -23.43 13.34
CA GLU A 6 7.16 -23.19 14.66
C GLU A 6 6.70 -21.72 14.86
N VAL A 7 7.29 -20.77 14.13
CA VAL A 7 6.96 -19.33 14.18
C VAL A 7 6.08 -18.87 13.01
N THR A 8 5.53 -19.80 12.23
CA THR A 8 4.54 -19.50 11.20
C THR A 8 3.21 -19.13 11.85
N THR A 9 2.68 -17.94 11.55
CA THR A 9 1.45 -17.43 12.18
C THR A 9 0.16 -17.87 11.48
N ILE A 10 0.09 -17.72 10.16
CA ILE A 10 -1.11 -17.94 9.36
C ILE A 10 -0.74 -18.43 7.96
N ALA A 11 -1.74 -18.97 7.24
CA ALA A 11 -1.63 -19.32 5.83
C ALA A 11 -1.14 -18.14 4.97
N GLY A 12 -0.33 -18.44 3.96
CA GLY A 12 0.20 -17.45 3.02
C GLY A 12 -0.03 -17.88 1.58
N HIS A 13 -0.09 -16.92 0.67
CA HIS A 13 -0.19 -17.18 -0.77
C HIS A 13 1.20 -17.02 -1.40
N LEU A 14 1.82 -18.13 -1.83
CA LEU A 14 3.18 -18.15 -2.35
C LEU A 14 3.38 -17.20 -3.55
N PRO A 15 2.51 -17.18 -4.57
CA PRO A 15 2.63 -16.23 -5.68
C PRO A 15 2.72 -14.78 -5.21
N SER A 16 1.88 -14.35 -4.26
CA SER A 16 1.96 -12.98 -3.74
C SER A 16 3.28 -12.70 -3.00
N LYS A 17 3.89 -13.71 -2.35
CA LYS A 17 5.22 -13.55 -1.75
C LYS A 17 6.29 -13.38 -2.81
N GLN A 18 6.22 -14.17 -3.89
CA GLN A 18 7.12 -14.05 -5.03
C GLN A 18 6.92 -12.70 -5.74
N THR A 19 5.69 -12.26 -5.98
CA THR A 19 5.39 -10.94 -6.55
C THR A 19 6.06 -9.83 -5.74
N SER A 20 6.01 -9.92 -4.40
CA SER A 20 6.62 -8.92 -3.52
C SER A 20 8.15 -8.83 -3.58
N THR A 21 8.84 -9.82 -4.18
CA THR A 21 10.30 -9.78 -4.35
C THR A 21 10.73 -8.90 -5.51
N ASN A 22 9.81 -8.38 -6.33
CA ASN A 22 10.16 -7.43 -7.39
C ASN A 22 10.67 -6.11 -6.78
N PRO A 23 11.96 -5.76 -6.95
CA PRO A 23 12.53 -4.55 -6.35
C PRO A 23 11.92 -3.24 -6.90
N ASN A 24 11.22 -3.28 -8.04
CA ASN A 24 10.49 -2.13 -8.57
C ASN A 24 9.36 -1.67 -7.63
N PHE A 25 8.93 -2.49 -6.66
CA PHE A 25 8.04 -2.04 -5.58
C PHE A 25 8.60 -0.87 -4.78
N ALA A 26 9.92 -0.69 -4.69
CA ALA A 26 10.51 0.48 -4.03
C ALA A 26 10.09 1.80 -4.73
N ALA A 27 10.09 1.81 -6.07
CA ALA A 27 9.64 2.96 -6.84
C ALA A 27 8.12 3.18 -6.72
N VAL A 28 7.35 2.09 -6.66
CA VAL A 28 5.90 2.13 -6.44
C VAL A 28 5.56 2.74 -5.07
N VAL A 29 6.27 2.35 -4.00
CA VAL A 29 6.09 2.95 -2.67
C VAL A 29 6.53 4.42 -2.67
N LEU A 30 7.64 4.74 -3.34
CA LEU A 30 8.13 6.12 -3.48
C LEU A 30 7.10 7.03 -4.17
N ASP A 31 6.45 6.56 -5.25
CA ASP A 31 5.35 7.29 -5.91
C ASP A 31 4.18 7.56 -4.96
N MET A 32 3.73 6.52 -4.24
CA MET A 32 2.65 6.67 -3.26
C MET A 32 2.99 7.64 -2.14
N LEU A 33 4.22 7.62 -1.62
CA LEU A 33 4.68 8.57 -0.60
C LEU A 33 4.71 10.00 -1.12
N LYS A 34 5.22 10.23 -2.34
CA LYS A 34 5.21 11.56 -2.97
C LYS A 34 3.78 12.08 -3.18
N ARG A 35 2.86 11.21 -3.61
CA ARG A 35 1.43 11.54 -3.80
C ARG A 35 0.71 11.79 -2.47
N ALA A 36 1.14 11.16 -1.39
CA ALA A 36 0.71 11.48 -0.02
C ALA A 36 1.30 12.81 0.49
N GLY A 37 2.24 13.40 -0.26
CA GLY A 37 2.89 14.67 0.09
C GLY A 37 4.05 14.52 1.07
N VAL A 38 4.61 13.32 1.23
CA VAL A 38 5.78 13.07 2.08
C VAL A 38 7.04 13.62 1.42
N GLY A 39 7.77 14.44 2.16
CA GLY A 39 9.08 14.98 1.79
C GLY A 39 10.19 14.65 2.78
N LYS A 40 11.35 15.26 2.55
CA LYS A 40 12.53 15.10 3.41
C LYS A 40 12.24 15.62 4.82
N GLY A 41 12.55 14.81 5.83
CA GLY A 41 12.41 15.14 7.25
C GLY A 41 11.00 14.94 7.82
N ASP A 42 10.01 14.63 6.98
CA ASP A 42 8.64 14.36 7.43
C ASP A 42 8.56 13.04 8.21
N LEU A 43 7.71 13.02 9.24
CA LEU A 43 7.44 11.80 10.00
C LEU A 43 6.50 10.87 9.22
N VAL A 44 6.83 9.59 9.17
CA VAL A 44 5.98 8.55 8.59
C VAL A 44 5.82 7.41 9.58
N ALA A 45 4.59 7.10 9.96
CA ALA A 45 4.33 5.96 10.83
C ALA A 45 4.26 4.67 9.99
N VAL A 46 4.88 3.59 10.44
CA VAL A 46 4.98 2.34 9.67
C VAL A 46 4.65 1.15 10.56
N GLY A 47 3.57 0.44 10.24
CA GLY A 47 3.27 -0.87 10.80
C GLY A 47 3.62 -1.97 9.81
N CYS A 48 4.59 -2.83 10.12
CA CYS A 48 5.00 -3.93 9.24
C CYS A 48 5.00 -5.28 9.94
N SER A 49 4.82 -6.35 9.18
CA SER A 49 4.91 -7.73 9.68
C SER A 49 6.04 -8.50 8.99
N GLY A 50 6.50 -9.59 9.60
CA GLY A 50 7.43 -10.52 8.96
C GLY A 50 6.87 -11.27 7.76
N SER A 51 5.60 -11.07 7.40
CA SER A 51 4.96 -11.79 6.30
C SER A 51 5.49 -11.40 4.92
N PHE A 52 5.96 -10.16 4.72
CA PHE A 52 6.43 -9.66 3.42
C PHE A 52 7.78 -8.93 3.57
N PRO A 53 8.88 -9.66 3.88
CA PRO A 53 10.18 -9.03 4.13
C PRO A 53 10.67 -8.20 2.93
N ALA A 54 10.50 -8.69 1.68
CA ALA A 54 10.90 -7.94 0.49
C ALA A 54 10.12 -6.62 0.29
N LEU A 55 8.84 -6.61 0.68
CA LEU A 55 8.03 -5.40 0.62
C LEU A 55 8.41 -4.41 1.74
N ASN A 56 8.74 -4.92 2.92
CA ASN A 56 9.30 -4.08 3.98
C ASN A 56 10.62 -3.43 3.53
N THR A 57 11.52 -4.19 2.91
CA THR A 57 12.77 -3.65 2.32
C THR A 57 12.48 -2.58 1.28
N SER A 58 11.47 -2.79 0.41
CA SER A 58 11.06 -1.79 -0.59
C SER A 58 10.54 -0.49 0.06
N VAL A 59 9.77 -0.61 1.15
CA VAL A 59 9.31 0.54 1.94
C VAL A 59 10.49 1.29 2.56
N TYR A 60 11.45 0.57 3.14
CA TYR A 60 12.59 1.21 3.81
C TYR A 60 13.49 1.91 2.80
N ALA A 61 13.76 1.30 1.64
CA ALA A 61 14.50 1.94 0.56
C ALA A 61 13.82 3.23 0.07
N ALA A 62 12.48 3.24 -0.06
CA ALA A 62 11.74 4.43 -0.46
C ALA A 62 11.79 5.56 0.58
N LEU A 63 11.71 5.21 1.88
CA LEU A 63 11.81 6.17 2.98
C LEU A 63 13.21 6.77 3.09
N GLU A 64 14.25 5.94 3.00
CA GLU A 64 15.66 6.36 2.98
C GLU A 64 15.92 7.31 1.80
N THR A 65 15.43 6.95 0.60
CA THR A 65 15.57 7.75 -0.62
C THR A 65 14.91 9.13 -0.50
N LEU A 66 13.75 9.23 0.17
CA LEU A 66 13.09 10.52 0.43
C LEU A 66 13.79 11.32 1.53
N GLY A 67 14.60 10.67 2.37
CA GLY A 67 15.07 11.24 3.63
C GLY A 67 13.94 11.50 4.62
N ALA A 68 12.87 10.68 4.58
CA ALA A 68 11.78 10.71 5.55
C ALA A 68 12.24 10.14 6.90
N LYS A 69 11.50 10.43 7.97
CA LYS A 69 11.80 9.95 9.33
C LYS A 69 10.74 8.95 9.77
N PRO A 70 10.98 7.64 9.57
CA PRO A 70 9.98 6.66 9.92
C PRO A 70 9.99 6.35 11.41
N VAL A 71 8.80 6.12 11.96
CA VAL A 71 8.59 5.48 13.26
C VAL A 71 7.97 4.12 12.97
N ILE A 72 8.71 3.05 13.27
CA ILE A 72 8.36 1.69 12.83
C ILE A 72 7.92 0.86 14.02
N ILE A 73 6.79 0.17 13.87
CA ILE A 73 6.34 -0.90 14.76
C ILE A 73 6.24 -2.19 13.96
N ALA A 74 7.00 -3.19 14.36
CA ALA A 74 7.03 -4.49 13.70
C ALA A 74 6.13 -5.52 14.40
N SER A 75 5.82 -6.60 13.69
CA SER A 75 5.39 -7.87 14.30
C SER A 75 6.32 -8.98 13.83
N ALA A 76 6.93 -9.69 14.77
CA ALA A 76 8.03 -10.61 14.50
C ALA A 76 7.59 -11.87 13.74
N GLY A 77 6.44 -12.45 14.11
CA GLY A 77 5.86 -13.60 13.45
C GLY A 77 5.49 -13.34 11.99
N ALA A 78 5.55 -14.38 11.18
CA ALA A 78 5.35 -14.30 9.74
C ALA A 78 4.38 -15.37 9.22
N SER A 79 3.57 -15.03 8.21
CA SER A 79 2.79 -16.03 7.48
C SER A 79 3.70 -17.02 6.73
N GLN A 80 3.12 -18.09 6.20
CA GLN A 80 3.83 -19.01 5.31
C GLN A 80 4.63 -18.25 4.24
N PHE A 81 5.82 -18.78 3.97
CA PHE A 81 6.82 -18.27 3.02
C PHE A 81 7.41 -16.88 3.34
N GLY A 82 6.97 -16.19 4.41
CA GLY A 82 7.57 -14.95 4.91
C GLY A 82 8.91 -15.14 5.62
N ALA A 83 9.28 -14.21 6.50
CA ALA A 83 10.45 -14.28 7.37
C ALA A 83 10.18 -15.18 8.59
N ASN A 84 9.90 -16.47 8.33
CA ASN A 84 9.51 -17.44 9.34
C ASN A 84 10.62 -18.41 9.72
N PHE A 85 11.89 -18.02 9.62
CA PHE A 85 12.97 -18.78 10.22
C PHE A 85 13.14 -18.30 11.66
N PRO A 86 12.93 -19.13 12.70
CA PRO A 86 13.00 -18.72 14.11
C PRO A 86 14.31 -18.01 14.49
N GLU A 87 15.41 -18.43 13.88
CA GLU A 87 16.75 -17.89 14.00
C GLU A 87 16.98 -16.60 13.19
N TYR A 88 16.08 -16.26 12.26
CA TYR A 88 16.26 -15.15 11.32
C TYR A 88 14.90 -14.56 10.89
N LEU A 89 14.26 -13.86 11.83
CA LEU A 89 12.99 -13.17 11.66
C LEU A 89 13.19 -11.83 10.93
N TRP A 90 12.09 -11.16 10.56
CA TRP A 90 12.18 -9.85 9.91
C TRP A 90 12.95 -8.82 10.73
N ILE A 91 12.77 -8.82 12.06
CA ILE A 91 13.50 -7.90 12.95
C ILE A 91 15.01 -8.17 12.96
N ASP A 92 15.43 -9.41 12.72
CA ASP A 92 16.85 -9.75 12.55
C ASP A 92 17.39 -9.25 11.22
N MET A 93 16.62 -9.41 10.13
CA MET A 93 16.95 -8.87 8.82
C MET A 93 17.04 -7.34 8.85
N GLU A 94 16.10 -6.66 9.51
CA GLU A 94 16.12 -5.20 9.72
C GLU A 94 17.39 -4.77 10.46
N ARG A 95 17.77 -5.49 11.54
CA ARG A 95 19.00 -5.21 12.27
C ARG A 95 20.23 -5.30 11.37
N GLU A 96 20.34 -6.35 10.56
CA GLU A 96 21.47 -6.51 9.64
C GLU A 96 21.50 -5.44 8.55
N LEU A 97 20.35 -5.04 8.00
CA LEU A 97 20.26 -3.92 7.05
C LEU A 97 20.78 -2.61 7.67
N HIS A 98 20.43 -2.36 8.93
CA HIS A 98 20.87 -1.18 9.67
C HIS A 98 22.36 -1.23 10.03
N GLU A 99 22.86 -2.37 10.52
CA GLU A 99 24.28 -2.58 10.84
C GLU A 99 25.18 -2.48 9.61
N ALA A 100 24.67 -2.85 8.44
CA ALA A 100 25.33 -2.68 7.15
C ALA A 100 25.21 -1.24 6.59
N GLU A 101 24.63 -0.30 7.34
CA GLU A 101 24.43 1.10 6.95
C GLU A 101 23.60 1.28 5.65
N LEU A 102 22.77 0.29 5.31
CA LEU A 102 21.86 0.36 4.15
C LEU A 102 20.56 1.12 4.47
N ILE A 103 20.20 1.20 5.75
CA ILE A 103 19.09 1.99 6.29
C ILE A 103 19.54 2.70 7.56
N SER A 104 19.02 3.90 7.80
CA SER A 104 19.41 4.75 8.94
C SER A 104 18.47 4.66 10.15
N PHE A 105 17.51 3.73 10.11
CA PHE A 105 16.45 3.57 11.11
C PHE A 105 16.11 2.09 11.35
N ARG A 106 15.42 1.82 12.47
CA ARG A 106 14.84 0.50 12.79
C ARG A 106 13.50 0.64 13.52
N ALA A 107 12.80 -0.49 13.70
CA ALA A 107 11.67 -0.62 14.60
C ALA A 107 11.99 -0.11 16.01
N LYS A 108 10.98 0.53 16.62
CA LYS A 108 10.99 1.00 18.02
C LYS A 108 10.36 -0.02 18.95
N ALA A 109 9.34 -0.70 18.45
CA ALA A 109 8.59 -1.68 19.19
C ALA A 109 8.21 -2.85 18.28
N CYS A 110 8.01 -4.02 18.89
CA CYS A 110 7.63 -5.23 18.19
C CYS A 110 6.63 -6.06 18.98
N SER A 111 5.62 -6.60 18.33
CA SER A 111 4.74 -7.63 18.88
C SER A 111 5.16 -9.03 18.42
N ILE A 112 4.57 -10.07 19.03
CA ILE A 112 4.72 -11.45 18.55
C ILE A 112 4.12 -11.62 17.15
N GLY A 113 3.03 -10.91 16.86
CA GLY A 113 2.29 -11.03 15.60
C GLY A 113 1.30 -12.19 15.56
N GLY A 114 0.84 -12.50 14.35
CA GLY A 114 -0.31 -13.40 14.14
C GLY A 114 -1.65 -12.70 14.40
N TYR A 115 -2.70 -13.50 14.61
CA TYR A 115 -4.03 -12.94 14.85
C TYR A 115 -4.05 -12.20 16.20
N GLU A 116 -4.28 -10.89 16.16
CA GLU A 116 -4.33 -10.00 17.34
C GLU A 116 -3.06 -10.04 18.22
N ASP A 117 -1.89 -10.28 17.62
CA ASP A 117 -0.59 -10.39 18.30
C ASP A 117 -0.44 -11.55 19.30
N LEU A 118 -1.34 -12.53 19.24
CA LEU A 118 -1.37 -13.62 20.23
C LEU A 118 -0.47 -14.82 19.88
N GLY A 119 0.08 -14.85 18.66
CA GLY A 119 0.76 -16.04 18.15
C GLY A 119 -0.12 -17.29 18.23
N LEU A 120 -1.42 -17.18 17.90
CA LEU A 120 -2.35 -18.31 17.95
C LEU A 120 -1.81 -19.49 17.13
N GLY A 121 -1.85 -20.69 17.72
CA GLY A 121 -1.31 -21.91 17.11
C GLY A 121 0.18 -22.16 17.33
N MET A 122 0.92 -21.21 17.93
CA MET A 122 2.32 -21.42 18.34
C MET A 122 2.40 -22.11 19.71
N SER A 123 3.38 -23.01 19.86
CA SER A 123 3.71 -23.58 21.17
C SER A 123 4.31 -22.51 22.10
N PRO A 124 4.31 -22.73 23.43
CA PRO A 124 4.98 -21.83 24.37
C PRO A 124 6.45 -21.59 24.01
N GLU A 125 7.17 -22.63 23.58
CA GLU A 125 8.58 -22.55 23.19
C GLU A 125 8.79 -21.68 21.95
N ALA A 126 7.88 -21.75 20.97
CA ALA A 126 7.94 -20.91 19.78
C ALA A 126 7.68 -19.42 20.12
N LYS A 127 6.74 -19.14 21.02
CA LYS A 127 6.49 -17.77 21.52
C LYS A 127 7.68 -17.24 22.31
N GLU A 128 8.33 -18.10 23.08
CA GLU A 128 9.54 -17.75 23.82
C GLU A 128 10.69 -17.40 22.86
N LYS A 129 10.92 -18.18 21.81
CA LYS A 129 11.92 -17.85 20.77
C LYS A 129 11.66 -16.49 20.11
N ILE A 130 10.40 -16.17 19.81
CA ILE A 130 10.03 -14.85 19.29
C ILE A 130 10.28 -13.76 20.33
N THR A 131 9.95 -14.01 21.60
CA THR A 131 10.16 -13.07 22.69
C THR A 131 11.65 -12.76 22.86
N GLN A 132 12.50 -13.80 22.92
CA GLN A 132 13.96 -13.66 22.94
C GLN A 132 14.50 -12.94 21.71
N ALA A 133 13.93 -13.20 20.53
CA ALA A 133 14.29 -12.45 19.32
C ALA A 133 14.00 -10.95 19.47
N ILE A 134 12.85 -10.59 20.04
CA ILE A 134 12.46 -9.19 20.27
C ILE A 134 13.35 -8.54 21.34
N THR A 135 13.46 -9.14 22.52
CA THR A 135 14.05 -8.49 23.70
C THR A 135 15.55 -8.66 23.81
N GLU A 136 16.10 -9.82 23.45
CA GLU A 136 17.51 -10.13 23.64
C GLU A 136 18.32 -9.89 22.35
N ARG A 137 17.87 -10.46 21.22
CA ARG A 137 18.62 -10.36 19.95
C ARG A 137 18.50 -8.98 19.31
N ASN A 138 17.33 -8.35 19.40
CA ASN A 138 17.06 -7.07 18.73
C ASN A 138 16.85 -5.88 19.68
N GLN A 139 16.68 -6.14 20.99
CA GLN A 139 16.53 -5.11 22.03
C GLN A 139 15.39 -4.11 21.71
N LEU A 140 14.27 -4.64 21.20
CA LEU A 140 13.07 -3.86 20.87
C LEU A 140 12.08 -3.86 22.02
N THR A 141 11.31 -2.78 22.14
CA THR A 141 10.22 -2.70 23.10
C THR A 141 9.14 -3.72 22.73
N MET A 142 8.86 -4.68 23.61
CA MET A 142 7.84 -5.69 23.35
C MET A 142 6.44 -5.11 23.57
N LEU A 143 5.58 -5.21 22.56
CA LEU A 143 4.16 -4.91 22.67
C LEU A 143 3.41 -6.18 23.05
N LYS A 144 2.80 -6.17 24.23
CA LYS A 144 1.99 -7.27 24.76
C LYS A 144 0.75 -6.70 25.47
N PRO A 145 -0.46 -7.08 25.04
CA PRO A 145 -1.67 -6.74 25.78
C PRO A 145 -1.61 -7.34 27.19
N GLN A 146 -2.01 -6.57 28.19
CA GLN A 146 -1.90 -6.98 29.61
C GLN A 146 -3.07 -7.88 30.04
N THR A 147 -4.14 -7.95 29.25
CA THR A 147 -5.41 -8.51 29.72
C THR A 147 -5.67 -9.94 29.24
N ASP A 148 -5.87 -10.87 30.17
CA ASP A 148 -5.77 -12.32 29.94
C ASP A 148 -7.08 -13.08 29.56
N SER A 149 -8.29 -12.51 29.69
CA SER A 149 -9.55 -13.30 29.52
C SER A 149 -10.23 -13.19 28.15
N GLU A 150 -10.92 -14.25 27.71
CA GLU A 150 -11.62 -14.37 26.41
C GLU A 150 -12.89 -13.50 26.30
N THR A 151 -13.55 -13.13 27.40
CA THR A 151 -14.66 -12.15 27.41
C THR A 151 -14.18 -10.72 27.09
N ILE A 152 -12.86 -10.53 27.03
CA ILE A 152 -12.12 -9.26 26.89
C ILE A 152 -11.54 -9.11 25.47
N GLY A 153 -11.83 -10.01 24.52
CA GLY A 153 -11.25 -9.95 23.18
C GLY A 153 -11.40 -8.59 22.47
N GLN A 154 -12.48 -7.85 22.75
CA GLN A 154 -12.65 -6.48 22.23
C GLN A 154 -11.74 -5.46 22.93
N GLN A 155 -11.66 -5.49 24.26
CA GLN A 155 -10.83 -4.58 25.04
C GLN A 155 -9.34 -4.84 24.79
N ARG A 156 -8.91 -6.11 24.73
CA ARG A 156 -7.53 -6.48 24.38
C ARG A 156 -7.13 -5.96 23.01
N PHE A 157 -8.02 -6.08 22.04
CA PHE A 157 -7.80 -5.57 20.69
C PHE A 157 -7.64 -4.04 20.69
N GLN A 158 -8.47 -3.32 21.45
CA GLN A 158 -8.34 -1.87 21.64
C GLN A 158 -7.02 -1.51 22.33
N GLU A 159 -6.65 -2.20 23.40
CA GLU A 159 -5.37 -2.02 24.10
C GLU A 159 -4.18 -2.19 23.14
N ALA A 160 -4.24 -3.19 22.24
CA ALA A 160 -3.18 -3.40 21.25
C ALA A 160 -3.08 -2.28 20.21
N ILE A 161 -4.19 -1.60 19.88
CA ILE A 161 -4.20 -0.39 19.04
C ILE A 161 -3.64 0.78 19.85
N ASP A 162 -4.14 0.99 21.06
CA ASP A 162 -3.74 2.10 21.95
C ASP A 162 -2.24 2.07 22.24
N GLN A 163 -1.69 0.89 22.55
CA GLN A 163 -0.24 0.72 22.75
C GLN A 163 0.57 1.20 21.54
N ARG A 164 0.12 0.91 20.31
CA ARG A 164 0.80 1.36 19.09
C ARG A 164 0.67 2.87 18.89
N MET A 165 -0.53 3.41 19.09
CA MET A 165 -0.76 4.85 18.98
C MET A 165 0.09 5.62 20.00
N ASN A 166 0.22 5.11 21.22
CA ASN A 166 1.07 5.70 22.25
C ASN A 166 2.55 5.70 21.85
N VAL A 167 3.06 4.63 21.23
CA VAL A 167 4.43 4.63 20.67
C VAL A 167 4.58 5.68 19.58
N TYR A 168 3.62 5.78 18.65
CA TYR A 168 3.66 6.79 17.60
C TYR A 168 3.60 8.22 18.16
N GLU A 169 2.74 8.48 19.14
CA GLU A 169 2.61 9.79 19.78
C GLU A 169 3.87 10.19 20.54
N ALA A 170 4.46 9.25 21.29
CA ALA A 170 5.69 9.49 22.04
C ALA A 170 6.87 9.84 21.09
N GLU A 171 7.05 9.07 20.02
CA GLU A 171 8.13 9.29 19.05
C GLU A 171 7.90 10.52 18.16
N ALA A 172 6.64 10.95 18.00
CA ALA A 172 6.31 12.14 17.24
C ALA A 172 6.78 13.44 17.93
N ALA A 173 6.90 13.43 19.27
CA ALA A 173 7.32 14.57 20.07
C ALA A 173 6.59 15.88 19.69
N GLY A 174 5.26 15.78 19.51
CA GLY A 174 4.38 16.91 19.15
C GLY A 174 4.33 17.29 17.67
N LYS A 175 5.04 16.57 16.78
CA LYS A 175 4.93 16.75 15.33
C LYS A 175 3.82 15.87 14.75
N SER A 176 3.22 16.29 13.64
CA SER A 176 2.23 15.48 12.91
C SER A 176 2.90 14.47 11.98
N TYR A 177 2.34 13.26 11.87
CA TYR A 177 2.70 12.32 10.82
C TYR A 177 2.16 12.77 9.47
N LYS A 178 2.95 12.58 8.41
CA LYS A 178 2.57 12.94 7.05
C LYS A 178 1.88 11.79 6.30
N ALA A 179 2.19 10.56 6.67
CA ALA A 179 1.53 9.36 6.17
C ALA A 179 1.65 8.22 7.18
N TYR A 180 0.77 7.22 7.07
CA TYR A 180 0.91 5.91 7.70
C TYR A 180 1.04 4.82 6.65
N ILE A 181 1.98 3.89 6.82
CA ILE A 181 2.18 2.73 5.94
C ILE A 181 1.83 1.46 6.71
N ASN A 182 0.97 0.62 6.14
CA ASN A 182 0.73 -0.75 6.61
C ASN A 182 1.35 -1.76 5.64
N VAL A 183 2.12 -2.72 6.15
CA VAL A 183 2.67 -3.84 5.37
C VAL A 183 2.25 -5.18 5.96
N GLY A 184 1.43 -5.93 5.21
CA GLY A 184 1.11 -7.32 5.55
C GLY A 184 -0.15 -7.54 6.39
N GLY A 185 -1.12 -6.62 6.38
CA GLY A 185 -2.52 -6.94 6.71
C GLY A 185 -2.79 -7.42 8.15
N GLY A 186 -1.90 -7.09 9.10
CA GLY A 186 -2.06 -7.44 10.51
C GLY A 186 -3.39 -6.95 11.05
N THR A 187 -4.05 -7.77 11.87
CA THR A 187 -5.42 -7.49 12.37
C THR A 187 -5.48 -6.17 13.14
N ILE A 188 -4.43 -5.81 13.88
CA ILE A 188 -4.38 -4.56 14.64
C ILE A 188 -4.26 -3.32 13.72
N SER A 189 -3.47 -3.42 12.65
CA SER A 189 -3.23 -2.31 11.74
C SER A 189 -4.46 -1.98 10.88
N VAL A 190 -5.13 -2.99 10.33
CA VAL A 190 -6.24 -2.82 9.36
C VAL A 190 -7.62 -2.99 9.99
N GLY A 191 -7.70 -3.65 11.14
CA GLY A 191 -8.94 -4.15 11.72
C GLY A 191 -9.20 -5.63 11.41
N ARG A 192 -10.26 -6.16 12.05
CA ARG A 192 -10.79 -7.51 11.80
C ARG A 192 -11.33 -7.64 10.37
N SER A 193 -11.95 -8.78 10.06
CA SER A 193 -12.46 -9.16 8.72
C SER A 193 -13.23 -8.06 7.97
N VAL A 194 -13.99 -7.21 8.66
CA VAL A 194 -14.74 -6.10 8.05
C VAL A 194 -13.80 -4.96 7.61
N GLY A 195 -12.83 -4.57 8.45
CA GLY A 195 -11.89 -3.48 8.16
C GLY A 195 -11.02 -3.75 6.91
N LYS A 196 -10.65 -5.01 6.68
CA LYS A 196 -9.84 -5.43 5.52
C LYS A 196 -10.47 -5.15 4.16
N LYS A 197 -11.80 -5.02 4.07
CA LYS A 197 -12.53 -4.73 2.83
C LYS A 197 -12.86 -3.23 2.66
N LEU A 198 -12.54 -2.41 3.65
CA LEU A 198 -12.92 -1.00 3.70
C LEU A 198 -11.80 -0.05 3.30
N PHE A 199 -10.57 -0.57 3.20
CA PHE A 199 -9.40 0.14 2.68
C PHE A 199 -8.95 -0.50 1.38
N ASP A 200 -8.67 0.33 0.39
CA ASP A 200 -8.18 -0.13 -0.90
C ASP A 200 -6.68 -0.47 -0.79
N PRO A 201 -6.16 -1.43 -1.58
CA PRO A 201 -4.73 -1.61 -1.74
C PRO A 201 -4.05 -0.34 -2.27
N GLY A 202 -2.93 0.05 -1.66
CA GLY A 202 -2.14 1.21 -2.07
C GLY A 202 -2.54 2.49 -1.33
N LEU A 203 -2.47 3.64 -2.02
CA LEU A 203 -2.64 4.96 -1.41
C LEU A 203 -4.12 5.32 -1.21
N ASN A 204 -4.50 5.52 0.05
CA ASN A 204 -5.81 5.98 0.49
C ASN A 204 -5.70 7.43 0.99
N LEU A 205 -6.15 8.39 0.18
CA LEU A 205 -6.22 9.81 0.57
C LEU A 205 -7.54 10.16 1.29
N ARG A 206 -8.59 9.39 1.00
CA ARG A 206 -9.93 9.48 1.58
C ARG A 206 -10.49 8.08 1.68
N VAL A 207 -11.28 7.81 2.70
CA VAL A 207 -11.93 6.50 2.90
C VAL A 207 -13.42 6.67 3.10
N ARG A 208 -14.17 5.58 2.89
CA ARG A 208 -15.61 5.54 3.16
C ARG A 208 -15.86 5.75 4.66
N GLN A 209 -16.93 6.44 5.03
CA GLN A 209 -17.28 6.68 6.44
C GLN A 209 -17.37 5.38 7.26
N ALA A 210 -17.85 4.29 6.66
CA ALA A 210 -17.88 2.97 7.30
C ALA A 210 -16.48 2.47 7.74
N ALA A 211 -15.42 2.81 7.00
CA ALA A 211 -14.05 2.46 7.35
C ALA A 211 -13.60 3.14 8.66
N LEU A 212 -14.06 4.37 8.89
CA LEU A 212 -13.70 5.15 10.07
C LEU A 212 -14.42 4.68 11.34
N GLN A 213 -15.48 3.88 11.20
CA GLN A 213 -16.22 3.29 12.33
C GLN A 213 -15.53 2.03 12.88
N VAL A 214 -14.69 1.37 12.07
CA VAL A 214 -13.91 0.21 12.52
C VAL A 214 -12.62 0.72 13.16
N ASP A 215 -12.47 0.53 14.47
CA ASP A 215 -11.26 0.99 15.16
C ASP A 215 -10.04 0.13 14.77
N SER A 216 -8.96 0.81 14.40
CA SER A 216 -7.68 0.26 13.94
C SER A 216 -6.64 1.38 13.90
N VAL A 217 -5.36 1.02 13.78
CA VAL A 217 -4.30 2.03 13.59
C VAL A 217 -4.56 2.86 12.32
N MET A 218 -4.95 2.22 11.21
CA MET A 218 -5.25 2.91 9.95
C MET A 218 -6.41 3.89 10.09
N SER A 219 -7.52 3.49 10.72
CA SER A 219 -8.69 4.37 10.86
C SER A 219 -8.41 5.52 11.82
N ARG A 220 -7.56 5.36 12.84
CA ARG A 220 -7.10 6.46 13.70
C ARG A 220 -6.31 7.51 12.92
N PHE A 221 -5.30 7.10 12.15
CA PHE A 221 -4.57 8.04 11.28
C PHE A 221 -5.49 8.74 10.25
N MET A 222 -6.41 8.01 9.62
CA MET A 222 -7.34 8.61 8.67
C MET A 222 -8.34 9.58 9.33
N ARG A 223 -8.77 9.35 10.59
CA ARG A 223 -9.61 10.30 11.34
C ARG A 223 -8.89 11.62 11.58
N ASP A 224 -7.56 11.57 11.74
CA ASP A 224 -6.71 12.75 11.90
C ASP A 224 -6.30 13.38 10.55
N GLY A 225 -6.85 12.89 9.43
CA GLY A 225 -6.57 13.41 8.09
C GLY A 225 -5.21 12.98 7.52
N VAL A 226 -4.55 11.97 8.12
CA VAL A 226 -3.27 11.44 7.66
C VAL A 226 -3.52 10.36 6.59
N PRO A 227 -2.98 10.51 5.36
CA PRO A 227 -3.07 9.49 4.32
C PRO A 227 -2.51 8.13 4.75
N VAL A 228 -3.14 7.06 4.27
CA VAL A 228 -2.71 5.68 4.56
C VAL A 228 -2.28 4.97 3.28
N ILE A 229 -1.10 4.35 3.31
CA ILE A 229 -0.61 3.46 2.27
C ILE A 229 -0.78 2.02 2.76
N ASN A 230 -1.68 1.27 2.16
CA ASN A 230 -2.03 -0.09 2.57
C ASN A 230 -1.42 -1.13 1.62
N LEU A 231 -0.26 -1.66 1.98
CA LEU A 231 0.46 -2.66 1.20
C LEU A 231 -0.04 -4.07 1.53
N VAL A 232 -1.21 -4.38 0.97
CA VAL A 232 -1.87 -5.68 0.97
C VAL A 232 -2.28 -6.03 -0.47
N GLN A 233 -2.72 -7.27 -0.71
CA GLN A 233 -3.12 -7.73 -2.06
C GLN A 233 -2.02 -7.42 -3.10
N VAL A 234 -0.81 -7.91 -2.86
CA VAL A 234 0.40 -7.57 -3.64
C VAL A 234 0.21 -7.85 -5.13
N ASP A 235 -0.54 -8.88 -5.50
CA ASP A 235 -0.80 -9.19 -6.91
C ASP A 235 -1.66 -8.10 -7.57
N GLU A 236 -2.65 -7.54 -6.85
CA GLU A 236 -3.46 -6.41 -7.33
C GLU A 236 -2.60 -5.15 -7.48
N LEU A 237 -1.71 -4.88 -6.51
CA LEU A 237 -0.75 -3.78 -6.61
C LEU A 237 0.17 -3.95 -7.82
N ALA A 238 0.71 -5.15 -8.04
CA ALA A 238 1.55 -5.42 -9.18
C ALA A 238 0.80 -5.18 -10.51
N VAL A 239 -0.43 -5.68 -10.63
CA VAL A 239 -1.27 -5.44 -11.83
C VAL A 239 -1.51 -3.95 -12.05
N ASN A 240 -1.88 -3.20 -11.00
CA ASN A 240 -2.16 -1.76 -11.09
C ASN A 240 -0.93 -0.94 -11.53
N TYR A 241 0.26 -1.38 -11.18
CA TYR A 241 1.53 -0.76 -11.56
C TYR A 241 2.19 -1.43 -12.76
N GLU A 242 1.53 -2.39 -13.43
CA GLU A 242 2.05 -3.14 -14.59
C GLU A 242 3.38 -3.87 -14.30
N LEU A 243 3.52 -4.40 -13.07
CA LEU A 243 4.65 -5.25 -12.65
C LEU A 243 4.35 -6.73 -12.90
N PRO A 244 5.37 -7.56 -13.20
CA PRO A 244 5.20 -9.00 -13.35
C PRO A 244 4.75 -9.66 -12.05
N LEU A 245 3.88 -10.67 -12.19
CA LEU A 245 3.41 -11.51 -11.08
C LEU A 245 4.35 -12.68 -10.84
N ALA A 246 4.64 -12.96 -9.56
CA ALA A 246 5.47 -14.06 -9.11
C ALA A 246 6.78 -14.25 -9.90
N PRO A 247 7.62 -13.19 -10.08
CA PRO A 247 8.89 -13.33 -10.76
C PRO A 247 9.78 -14.33 -10.02
N THR A 248 10.43 -15.22 -10.75
CA THR A 248 11.39 -16.18 -10.19
C THR A 248 12.74 -15.54 -9.93
N GLU A 249 13.11 -14.54 -10.73
CA GLU A 249 14.37 -13.80 -10.62
C GLU A 249 14.15 -12.31 -10.93
N PRO A 250 14.94 -11.39 -10.35
CA PRO A 250 14.98 -10.01 -10.79
C PRO A 250 15.39 -9.94 -12.25
N ARG A 251 14.72 -9.11 -13.04
CA ARG A 251 15.09 -8.92 -14.44
C ARG A 251 16.25 -7.93 -14.52
N MET A 252 17.37 -8.41 -15.04
CA MET A 252 18.61 -7.65 -15.17
C MET A 252 18.91 -7.37 -16.65
N SER A 253 19.51 -6.21 -16.95
CA SER A 253 20.00 -5.86 -18.28
C SER A 253 21.27 -6.65 -18.62
N ALA A 254 21.72 -6.59 -19.88
CA ALA A 254 22.96 -7.25 -20.31
C ALA A 254 24.20 -6.71 -19.56
N GLU A 255 24.13 -5.46 -19.09
CA GLU A 255 25.15 -4.78 -18.31
C GLU A 255 25.05 -5.08 -16.80
N GLY A 256 24.10 -5.93 -16.37
CA GLY A 256 23.92 -6.29 -14.96
C GLY A 256 23.18 -5.25 -14.13
N ASN A 257 22.44 -4.34 -14.74
CA ASN A 257 21.60 -3.38 -14.02
C ASN A 257 20.16 -3.89 -13.87
N LEU A 258 19.47 -3.49 -12.80
CA LEU A 258 18.05 -3.80 -12.65
C LEU A 258 17.23 -3.16 -13.79
N ILE A 259 16.38 -3.95 -14.44
CA ILE A 259 15.42 -3.44 -15.41
C ILE A 259 14.28 -2.76 -14.66
N LEU A 260 14.04 -1.49 -15.00
CA LEU A 260 12.93 -0.70 -14.48
C LEU A 260 11.64 -1.13 -15.18
N GLU A 261 10.68 -1.60 -14.40
CA GLU A 261 9.41 -2.16 -14.88
C GLU A 261 8.22 -1.42 -14.30
N GLY A 262 7.13 -1.41 -15.06
CA GLY A 262 5.87 -0.85 -14.62
C GLY A 262 5.66 0.61 -15.01
N ASN A 263 4.39 1.02 -14.93
CA ASN A 263 3.95 2.35 -15.37
C ASN A 263 4.48 3.49 -14.49
N VAL A 264 5.01 3.19 -13.29
CA VAL A 264 5.61 4.17 -12.36
C VAL A 264 6.84 4.88 -12.95
N PHE A 265 7.55 4.24 -13.89
CA PHE A 265 8.68 4.83 -14.61
C PHE A 265 8.27 5.54 -15.90
N THR A 266 6.98 5.46 -16.27
CA THR A 266 6.47 6.05 -17.49
C THR A 266 5.70 7.33 -17.19
N LYS A 267 5.82 8.33 -18.07
CA LYS A 267 5.00 9.53 -18.01
C LYS A 267 4.21 9.65 -19.30
N LEU A 268 2.89 9.65 -19.20
CA LEU A 268 2.03 9.83 -20.35
C LEU A 268 2.21 11.26 -20.89
N GLN A 269 2.81 11.37 -22.08
CA GLN A 269 3.02 12.64 -22.75
C GLN A 269 1.99 12.80 -23.86
N TYR A 270 1.01 13.68 -23.64
CA TYR A 270 0.08 14.08 -24.69
C TYR A 270 0.81 14.94 -25.72
N ARG A 271 0.71 14.55 -27.00
CA ARG A 271 1.15 15.38 -28.14
C ARG A 271 0.22 16.58 -28.27
N ARG A 272 0.48 17.65 -27.51
CA ARG A 272 -0.36 18.85 -27.44
C ARG A 272 -0.64 19.45 -28.83
N TRP A 273 0.35 19.44 -29.72
CA TRP A 273 0.17 19.91 -31.09
C TRP A 273 -0.88 19.09 -31.86
N LEU A 274 -0.91 17.77 -31.67
CA LEU A 274 -1.91 16.89 -32.29
C LEU A 274 -3.30 17.19 -31.73
N ALA A 275 -3.41 17.43 -30.42
CA ALA A 275 -4.67 17.85 -29.80
C ALA A 275 -5.16 19.20 -30.37
N VAL A 276 -4.25 20.16 -30.58
CA VAL A 276 -4.56 21.45 -31.22
C VAL A 276 -4.99 21.25 -32.68
N VAL A 277 -4.28 20.43 -33.46
CA VAL A 277 -4.65 20.13 -34.86
C VAL A 277 -6.04 19.49 -34.94
N LEU A 278 -6.32 18.51 -34.08
CA LEU A 278 -7.63 17.86 -34.00
C LEU A 278 -8.72 18.84 -33.57
N LEU A 279 -8.45 19.73 -32.62
CA LEU A 279 -9.38 20.77 -32.19
C LEU A 279 -9.69 21.76 -33.33
N ILE A 280 -8.67 22.23 -34.04
CA ILE A 280 -8.85 23.11 -35.21
C ILE A 280 -9.67 22.40 -36.28
N GLY A 281 -9.35 21.14 -36.59
CA GLY A 281 -10.12 20.34 -37.54
C GLY A 281 -11.60 20.20 -37.14
N LEU A 282 -11.87 19.97 -35.85
CA LEU A 282 -13.23 19.88 -35.31
C LEU A 282 -13.98 21.22 -35.35
N LEU A 283 -13.30 22.34 -35.09
CA LEU A 283 -13.90 23.67 -35.22
C LEU A 283 -14.20 24.02 -36.68
N ILE A 284 -13.31 23.66 -37.61
CA ILE A 284 -13.52 23.86 -39.05
C ILE A 284 -14.71 23.00 -39.53
N SER A 285 -14.79 21.73 -39.10
CA SER A 285 -15.89 20.85 -39.49
C SER A 285 -17.24 21.31 -38.92
N LEU A 286 -17.28 21.73 -37.65
CA LEU A 286 -18.47 22.34 -37.04
C LEU A 286 -18.88 23.61 -37.78
N ARG A 287 -17.93 24.51 -38.08
CA ARG A 287 -18.20 25.73 -38.82
C ARG A 287 -18.72 25.43 -40.23
N ALA A 288 -18.14 24.45 -40.91
CA ALA A 288 -18.63 24.00 -42.21
C ALA A 288 -20.06 23.48 -42.09
N LEU A 289 -20.35 22.61 -41.12
CA LEU A 289 -21.69 22.05 -40.91
C LEU A 289 -22.76 23.10 -40.57
N VAL A 290 -22.40 24.17 -39.84
CA VAL A 290 -23.31 25.28 -39.50
C VAL A 290 -23.52 26.24 -40.68
N LEU A 291 -22.46 26.56 -41.43
CA LEU A 291 -22.51 27.55 -42.52
C LEU A 291 -22.92 26.97 -43.87
N THR A 292 -22.91 25.64 -44.01
CA THR A 292 -23.38 24.97 -45.22
C THR A 292 -24.64 24.17 -44.92
N ASP A 293 -25.52 24.02 -45.92
CA ASP A 293 -26.71 23.14 -45.88
C ASP A 293 -26.37 21.65 -45.67
N LEU A 294 -25.10 21.32 -45.43
CA LEU A 294 -24.62 19.96 -45.16
C LEU A 294 -25.27 19.38 -43.91
N GLY A 295 -25.43 20.17 -42.84
CA GLY A 295 -26.19 19.77 -41.66
C GLY A 295 -27.65 19.47 -42.02
N PHE A 296 -28.28 20.35 -42.80
CA PHE A 296 -29.66 20.17 -43.25
C PHE A 296 -29.84 18.92 -44.14
N ARG A 297 -28.86 18.59 -45.00
CA ARG A 297 -28.85 17.39 -45.87
C ARG A 297 -28.55 16.10 -45.10
N LEU A 298 -27.67 16.13 -44.11
CA LEU A 298 -27.35 14.98 -43.25
C LEU A 298 -28.51 14.63 -42.29
N PHE A 299 -29.18 15.64 -41.73
CA PHE A 299 -30.27 15.41 -40.76
C PHE A 299 -31.67 15.25 -41.41
N ARG A 300 -31.88 15.57 -42.69
CA ARG A 300 -33.14 15.28 -43.42
C ARG A 300 -33.23 13.90 -44.08
N GLY A 301 -32.17 13.08 -44.06
CA GLY A 301 -32.16 11.73 -44.65
C GLY A 301 -33.17 10.72 -44.09
N GLY A 302 -33.98 11.10 -43.09
CA GLY A 302 -35.03 10.26 -42.48
C GLY A 302 -36.43 10.87 -42.41
N ALA A 303 -36.72 11.98 -43.10
CA ALA A 303 -38.07 12.55 -43.11
C ALA A 303 -38.87 12.09 -44.35
N SER A 304 -39.81 11.18 -44.11
CA SER A 304 -40.77 10.61 -45.04
C SER A 304 -41.40 11.62 -46.02
N LYS A 305 -41.47 11.24 -47.30
CA LYS A 305 -42.24 11.94 -48.35
C LYS A 305 -43.69 12.09 -47.92
N LYS A 306 -44.19 13.33 -47.82
CA LYS A 306 -45.62 13.62 -47.96
C LYS A 306 -45.86 14.80 -48.91
N ALA A 307 -46.47 14.43 -50.05
CA ALA A 307 -47.49 15.10 -50.86
C ALA A 307 -47.42 16.63 -51.10
N THR A 308 -47.09 16.96 -52.36
CA THR A 308 -47.84 17.84 -53.31
C THR A 308 -48.68 19.01 -52.79
N GLY A 309 -48.34 20.22 -53.26
CA GLY A 309 -49.21 21.41 -53.33
C GLY A 309 -48.43 22.63 -53.84
N GLU A 310 -48.95 23.33 -54.84
CA GLU A 310 -48.32 24.38 -55.68
C GLU A 310 -47.80 25.63 -54.92
N PRO A 311 -46.86 26.41 -55.51
CA PRO A 311 -46.41 27.67 -54.93
C PRO A 311 -47.34 28.83 -55.29
N GLU A 312 -47.93 29.50 -54.28
CA GLU A 312 -48.52 30.84 -54.45
C GLU A 312 -47.43 31.93 -54.40
N PRO A 313 -47.60 33.03 -55.16
CA PRO A 313 -46.61 34.10 -55.25
C PRO A 313 -46.73 35.10 -54.08
N MET A 314 -45.60 35.71 -53.74
CA MET A 314 -45.44 36.71 -52.68
C MET A 314 -46.33 37.96 -52.86
N VAL A 315 -46.96 38.36 -51.77
CA VAL A 315 -46.98 39.75 -51.27
C VAL A 315 -46.60 39.73 -49.79
#